data_AF-A0A6N2K501-F1
#
_entry.id   AF-A0A6N2K501-F1
#
_cell.length_a   1.000
_cell.length_b   1.000
_cell.length_c   1.000
_cell.angle_alpha   90.00
_cell.angle_beta   90.00
_cell.angle_gamma   90.00
#
_symmetry.space_group_name_H-M   'P 1'
#
loop_
_entity.id
_entity.type
_entity.pdbx_description
1 polymer ?
#
loop_
_entity_poly.entity_id
_entity_poly.type
_entity_poly.pdbx_seq_one_letter_code
_entity_poly.pdbx_strand_id
1 'polypeptide(L)'
;MDSQVMVALALSLVGGLSTSIGALFVILCQTPNLKMLGLLQGFAAGLMLSISFFDLAHNAINSIGFLRGNLWFFGGVVFFGIIANFIPEPTLTSSSDVKSKKKNGDQGGKDILKKHRRQVLFSGIITAIGISLHNFPEGMAVFLGSMKGLRVGLNLAVAIALHNIPEGVAVALPIYFATQR
;
A
#
# COMPACT_ATOMS: atom_id res chain seq x y z
N MET A 1 -26.24 -14.69 -10.74
CA MET A 1 -25.19 -13.68 -10.96
C MET A 1 -24.57 -13.96 -12.31
N ASP A 2 -24.43 -12.96 -13.16
CA ASP A 2 -23.77 -13.14 -14.46
C ASP A 2 -22.34 -13.67 -14.26
N SER A 3 -21.93 -14.64 -15.07
CA SER A 3 -20.60 -15.29 -15.01
C SER A 3 -19.46 -14.25 -14.97
N GLN A 4 -19.63 -13.15 -15.70
CA GLN A 4 -18.68 -12.05 -15.76
C GLN A 4 -18.49 -11.32 -14.42
N VAL A 5 -19.56 -11.11 -13.65
CA VAL A 5 -19.48 -10.45 -12.34
C VAL A 5 -18.76 -11.35 -11.34
N MET A 6 -19.01 -12.67 -11.37
CA MET A 6 -18.30 -13.62 -10.50
C MET A 6 -16.80 -13.66 -10.80
N VAL A 7 -16.42 -13.63 -12.08
CA VAL A 7 -15.00 -13.58 -12.48
C VAL A 7 -14.36 -12.26 -12.05
N ALA A 8 -15.03 -11.12 -12.28
CA ALA A 8 -14.51 -9.82 -11.86
C ALA A 8 -14.30 -9.73 -10.34
N LEU A 9 -15.24 -10.27 -9.55
CA LEU A 9 -15.11 -10.36 -8.10
C LEU A 9 -13.96 -11.29 -7.69
N ALA A 10 -13.82 -12.46 -8.32
CA ALA A 10 -12.74 -13.39 -8.03
C ALA A 10 -11.36 -12.76 -8.31
N LEU A 11 -11.21 -12.07 -9.44
CA LEU A 11 -9.97 -11.37 -9.80
C LEU A 11 -9.64 -10.24 -8.82
N SER A 12 -10.64 -9.43 -8.44
CA SER A 12 -10.46 -8.39 -7.41
C SER A 12 -10.09 -8.99 -6.05
N LEU A 13 -10.68 -10.12 -5.68
CA LEU A 13 -10.40 -10.81 -4.42
C LEU A 13 -8.96 -11.35 -4.40
N VAL A 14 -8.50 -11.96 -5.50
CA VAL A 14 -7.11 -12.41 -5.64
C VAL A 14 -6.14 -11.24 -5.51
N GLY A 15 -6.44 -10.11 -6.16
CA GLY A 15 -5.68 -8.86 -6.00
C GLY A 15 -5.62 -8.41 -4.55
N GLY A 16 -6.74 -8.36 -3.84
CA GLY A 16 -6.78 -7.98 -2.42
C GLY A 16 -6.02 -8.93 -1.50
N LEU A 17 -6.20 -10.24 -1.67
CA LEU A 17 -5.59 -11.28 -0.82
C LEU A 17 -4.06 -11.31 -0.91
N SER A 18 -3.48 -10.86 -2.03
CA SER A 18 -2.03 -10.82 -2.19
C SER A 18 -1.32 -9.88 -1.20
N THR A 19 -2.00 -8.85 -0.68
CA THR A 19 -1.49 -8.03 0.44
C THR A 19 -1.31 -8.88 1.70
N SER A 20 -2.29 -9.73 2.00
CA SER A 20 -2.22 -10.67 3.12
C SER A 20 -1.11 -11.69 2.93
N ILE A 21 -0.83 -12.12 1.68
CA ILE A 21 0.30 -13.01 1.36
C ILE A 21 1.64 -12.31 1.67
N GLY A 22 1.80 -11.05 1.27
CA GLY A 22 2.98 -10.25 1.61
C GLY A 22 3.17 -10.07 3.12
N ALA A 23 2.09 -9.81 3.85
CA ALA A 23 2.13 -9.71 5.30
C ALA A 23 2.49 -11.05 5.97
N LEU A 24 1.91 -12.16 5.49
CA LEU A 24 2.21 -13.51 5.98
C LEU A 24 3.67 -13.90 5.74
N PHE A 25 4.26 -13.49 4.61
CA PHE A 25 5.68 -13.70 4.32
C PHE A 25 6.59 -13.09 5.40
N VAL A 26 6.28 -11.90 5.92
CA VAL A 26 7.05 -11.28 7.01
C VAL A 26 6.95 -12.06 8.32
N ILE A 27 5.81 -12.71 8.58
CA ILE A 27 5.59 -13.49 9.80
C ILE A 27 6.33 -14.84 9.73
N LEU A 28 6.34 -15.47 8.55
CA LEU A 28 6.91 -16.81 8.36
C LEU A 28 8.40 -16.81 8.00
N CYS A 29 8.87 -15.78 7.30
CA CYS A 29 10.24 -15.67 6.80
C CYS A 29 11.01 -14.56 7.50
N GLN A 30 12.31 -14.45 7.18
CA GLN A 30 13.16 -13.41 7.74
C GLN A 30 12.76 -12.02 7.22
N THR A 31 12.69 -11.04 8.11
CA THR A 31 12.37 -9.66 7.76
C THR A 31 13.35 -9.11 6.71
N PRO A 32 12.88 -8.55 5.58
CA PRO A 32 13.76 -7.94 4.59
C PRO A 32 14.51 -6.74 5.18
N ASN A 33 15.73 -6.52 4.71
CA ASN A 33 16.48 -5.31 5.05
C ASN A 33 15.89 -4.07 4.34
N LEU A 34 16.24 -2.86 4.81
CA LEU A 34 15.70 -1.61 4.25
C LEU A 34 16.02 -1.41 2.76
N LYS A 35 17.14 -1.93 2.25
CA LYS A 35 17.50 -1.84 0.82
C LYS A 35 16.56 -2.69 -0.03
N MET A 36 16.31 -3.92 0.40
CA MET A 36 15.39 -4.84 -0.26
C MET A 36 13.96 -4.32 -0.18
N LEU A 37 13.56 -3.74 0.95
CA LEU A 37 12.25 -3.07 1.07
C LEU A 37 12.12 -1.91 0.09
N GLY A 38 13.12 -1.04 -0.01
CA GLY A 38 13.13 0.06 -0.99
C GLY A 38 13.08 -0.44 -2.44
N LEU A 39 13.78 -1.53 -2.76
CA LEU A 39 13.73 -2.15 -4.08
C LEU A 39 12.34 -2.71 -4.41
N LEU A 40 11.72 -3.43 -3.46
CA LEU A 40 10.37 -3.98 -3.59
C LEU A 40 9.32 -2.87 -3.78
N GLN A 41 9.43 -1.79 -3.01
CA GLN A 41 8.54 -0.63 -3.11
C GLN A 41 8.75 0.16 -4.41
N GLY A 42 9.99 0.30 -4.89
CA GLY A 42 10.29 0.89 -6.19
C GLY A 42 9.71 0.08 -7.35
N PHE A 43 9.81 -1.26 -7.27
CA PHE A 43 9.16 -2.16 -8.22
C PHE A 43 7.64 -2.00 -8.20
N ALA A 44 7.03 -1.99 -7.01
CA ALA A 44 5.59 -1.79 -6.82
C ALA A 44 5.11 -0.45 -7.41
N ALA A 45 5.82 0.64 -7.14
CA ALA A 45 5.52 1.97 -7.70
C ALA A 45 5.64 1.98 -9.23
N GLY A 46 6.66 1.33 -9.79
CA GLY A 46 6.82 1.18 -11.23
C GLY A 46 5.67 0.43 -11.90
N LEU A 47 5.19 -0.65 -11.29
CA LEU A 47 4.01 -1.38 -11.76
C LEU A 47 2.77 -0.48 -11.78
N MET A 48 2.53 0.29 -10.71
CA MET A 48 1.36 1.18 -10.64
C MET A 48 1.41 2.31 -11.65
N LEU A 49 2.59 2.89 -11.90
CA LEU A 49 2.76 3.87 -12.98
C LEU A 49 2.44 3.24 -14.34
N SER A 50 2.97 2.05 -14.62
CA SER A 50 2.73 1.33 -15.88
C SER A 50 1.24 1.08 -16.12
N ILE A 51 0.52 0.52 -15.12
CA ILE A 51 -0.93 0.24 -15.23
C ILE A 51 -1.73 1.54 -15.41
N SER A 52 -1.38 2.58 -14.65
CA SER A 52 -2.08 3.86 -14.69
C SER A 52 -2.00 4.53 -16.05
N PHE A 53 -0.81 4.56 -16.67
CA PHE A 53 -0.62 5.24 -17.96
C PHE A 53 -0.96 4.37 -19.16
N PHE A 54 -0.52 3.11 -19.19
CA PHE A 54 -0.68 2.26 -20.37
C PHE A 54 -2.03 1.56 -20.45
N ASP A 55 -2.70 1.33 -19.32
CA ASP A 55 -3.98 0.64 -19.31
C ASP A 55 -5.12 1.61 -18.96
N LEU A 56 -5.15 2.15 -17.74
CA LEU A 56 -6.28 2.93 -17.24
C LEU A 56 -6.47 4.26 -17.99
N ALA A 57 -5.43 5.08 -18.09
CA ALA A 57 -5.51 6.38 -18.78
C ALA A 57 -5.79 6.21 -20.28
N HIS A 58 -5.11 5.26 -20.93
CA HIS A 58 -5.35 4.95 -22.34
C HIS A 58 -6.80 4.51 -22.60
N ASN A 59 -7.31 3.57 -21.81
CA ASN A 59 -8.69 3.11 -21.94
C ASN A 59 -9.73 4.19 -21.59
N ALA A 60 -9.43 5.07 -20.64
CA ALA A 60 -10.29 6.21 -20.32
C ALA A 60 -10.39 7.18 -21.50
N ILE A 61 -9.24 7.59 -22.06
CA ILE A 61 -9.19 8.50 -23.22
C ILE A 61 -9.95 7.90 -24.42
N ASN A 62 -9.77 6.61 -24.72
CA ASN A 62 -10.49 5.94 -25.80
C ASN A 62 -11.99 5.84 -25.56
N SER A 63 -12.43 5.76 -24.29
CA SER A 63 -13.83 5.54 -23.93
C SER A 63 -14.64 6.83 -23.79
N ILE A 64 -14.05 7.92 -23.29
CA ILE A 64 -14.76 9.19 -23.01
C ILE A 64 -14.19 10.39 -23.77
N GLY A 65 -13.15 10.18 -24.58
CA GLY A 65 -12.49 11.20 -25.39
C GLY A 65 -11.33 11.88 -24.67
N PHE A 66 -10.37 12.40 -25.46
CA PHE A 66 -9.12 13.00 -24.97
C PHE A 66 -9.33 14.11 -23.95
N LEU A 67 -10.21 15.09 -24.24
CA LEU A 67 -10.42 16.23 -23.34
C LEU A 67 -11.02 15.81 -22.00
N ARG A 68 -12.09 15.00 -22.03
CA ARG A 68 -12.78 14.56 -20.80
C ARG A 68 -11.90 13.61 -19.97
N GLY A 69 -11.17 12.72 -20.62
CA GLY A 69 -10.23 11.82 -19.95
C GLY A 69 -9.15 12.57 -19.17
N ASN A 70 -8.50 13.55 -19.81
CA ASN A 70 -7.47 14.36 -19.16
C ASN A 70 -8.05 15.22 -18.02
N LEU A 71 -9.25 15.80 -18.18
CA LEU A 71 -9.90 16.56 -17.10
C LEU A 71 -10.13 15.72 -15.84
N TRP A 72 -10.62 14.48 -15.99
CA TRP A 72 -10.81 13.58 -14.85
C TRP A 72 -9.49 13.09 -14.25
N PHE A 73 -8.47 12.85 -15.08
CA PHE A 73 -7.14 12.48 -14.60
C PHE A 73 -6.53 13.58 -13.72
N PHE A 74 -6.45 14.82 -14.23
CA PHE A 74 -5.91 15.94 -13.46
C PHE A 74 -6.81 16.32 -12.27
N GLY A 75 -8.13 16.17 -12.41
CA GLY A 75 -9.06 16.31 -11.29
C GLY A 75 -8.76 15.32 -10.16
N GLY A 76 -8.47 14.06 -10.50
CA GLY A 76 -8.01 13.05 -9.55
C GLY A 76 -6.68 13.40 -8.88
N VAL A 77 -5.71 13.91 -9.64
CA VAL A 77 -4.41 14.37 -9.10
C VAL A 77 -4.59 15.50 -8.09
N VAL A 78 -5.39 16.53 -8.42
CA VAL A 78 -5.66 17.65 -7.52
C VAL A 78 -6.40 17.17 -6.27
N PHE A 79 -7.42 16.33 -6.44
CA PHE A 79 -8.17 15.74 -5.33
C PHE A 79 -7.27 14.95 -4.38
N PHE A 80 -6.40 14.10 -4.92
CA PHE A 80 -5.42 13.36 -4.13
C PHE A 80 -4.43 14.29 -3.42
N GLY A 81 -3.95 15.34 -4.09
CA GLY A 81 -3.07 16.35 -3.50
C GLY A 81 -3.73 17.08 -2.31
N ILE A 82 -5.03 17.37 -2.41
CA ILE A 82 -5.79 17.95 -1.28
C ILE A 82 -5.83 16.97 -0.12
N ILE A 83 -6.18 15.70 -0.36
CA ILE A 83 -6.21 14.66 0.69
C ILE A 83 -4.83 14.50 1.34
N ALA A 84 -3.76 14.47 0.55
CA ALA A 84 -2.40 14.30 1.04
C ALA A 84 -1.99 15.43 2.01
N ASN A 85 -2.43 16.68 1.77
CA ASN A 85 -2.17 17.79 2.69
C ASN A 85 -2.83 17.64 4.07
N PHE A 86 -3.88 16.82 4.19
CA PHE A 86 -4.52 16.52 5.48
C PHE A 86 -3.79 15.42 6.26
N ILE A 87 -2.86 14.68 5.64
CA ILE A 87 -2.12 13.59 6.29
C ILE A 87 -0.79 14.17 6.78
N PRO A 88 -0.63 14.42 8.10
CA PRO A 88 0.61 14.97 8.60
C PRO A 88 1.75 13.97 8.41
N GLU A 89 2.84 14.41 7.80
CA GLU A 89 4.04 13.59 7.65
C GLU A 89 4.65 13.34 9.04
N PRO A 90 4.98 12.09 9.40
CA PRO A 90 5.69 11.81 10.62
C PRO A 90 7.09 12.42 10.53
N THR A 91 7.34 13.48 11.30
CA THR A 91 8.68 14.03 11.47
C THR A 91 9.62 12.93 11.97
N LEU A 92 10.68 12.63 11.22
CA LEU A 92 11.76 11.74 11.65
C LEU A 92 12.44 12.36 12.87
N THR A 93 11.94 12.09 14.08
CA THR A 93 12.65 12.39 15.31
C THR A 93 13.95 11.59 15.28
N SER A 94 15.06 12.29 15.05
CA SER A 94 16.35 11.69 14.85
C SER A 94 16.74 10.85 16.06
N SER A 95 17.25 9.64 15.82
CA SER A 95 17.72 8.69 16.84
C SER A 95 18.84 9.23 17.75
N SER A 96 19.30 10.46 17.52
CA SER A 96 20.22 11.22 18.38
C SER A 96 19.63 11.55 19.75
N ASP A 97 18.32 11.77 19.88
CA ASP A 97 17.71 12.12 21.18
C ASP A 97 17.58 10.93 22.14
N VAL A 98 17.54 9.70 21.60
CA VAL A 98 17.42 8.48 22.40
C VAL A 98 18.77 8.11 23.05
N LYS A 99 19.90 8.38 22.38
CA LYS A 99 21.23 8.10 22.94
C LYS A 99 21.59 9.03 24.11
N SER A 100 21.11 10.26 24.12
CA SER A 100 21.42 11.23 25.19
C SER A 100 20.71 10.89 26.53
N LYS A 101 19.51 10.30 26.49
CA LYS A 101 18.73 9.97 27.70
C LYS A 101 19.08 8.65 28.39
N LYS A 102 19.91 7.80 27.80
CA LYS A 102 20.27 6.48 28.37
C LYS A 102 21.21 6.57 29.60
N LYS A 103 21.64 7.79 29.98
CA LYS A 103 22.61 8.00 31.07
C LYS A 103 21.99 8.11 32.48
N ASN A 104 20.66 8.20 32.62
CA ASN A 104 19.99 8.33 33.93
C ASN A 104 18.98 7.18 34.18
N GLY A 105 19.34 6.24 35.05
CA GLY A 105 18.42 5.39 35.81
C GLY A 105 17.76 4.21 35.08
N ASP A 106 17.97 3.00 35.62
CA ASP A 106 17.44 1.70 35.14
C ASP A 106 15.89 1.61 35.07
N GLN A 107 15.17 2.51 35.75
CA GLN A 107 13.70 2.60 35.66
C GLN A 107 13.22 3.45 34.46
N GLY A 108 13.90 4.56 34.14
CA GLY A 108 13.52 5.45 33.03
C GLY A 108 13.73 4.81 31.65
N GLY A 109 14.68 3.88 31.53
CA GLY A 109 14.93 3.14 30.29
C GLY A 109 13.79 2.21 29.88
N LYS A 110 13.12 1.56 30.85
CA LYS A 110 12.01 0.63 30.59
C LYS A 110 10.75 1.34 30.11
N ASP A 111 10.47 2.52 30.66
CA ASP A 111 9.30 3.33 30.27
C ASP A 111 9.47 3.97 28.89
N ILE A 112 10.67 4.43 28.56
CA ILE A 112 10.99 4.94 27.21
C ILE A 112 10.84 3.82 26.16
N LEU A 113 11.31 2.61 26.46
CA LEU A 113 11.21 1.47 25.55
C LEU A 113 9.76 1.04 25.32
N LYS A 114 8.93 0.99 26.38
CA LYS A 114 7.48 0.73 26.28
C LYS A 114 6.75 1.79 25.47
N LYS A 115 7.09 3.07 25.68
CA LYS A 115 6.50 4.19 24.92
C LYS A 115 6.85 4.09 23.43
N HIS A 116 8.11 3.77 23.11
CA HIS A 116 8.55 3.58 21.74
C HIS A 116 7.83 2.40 21.06
N ARG A 117 7.74 1.24 21.73
CA ARG A 117 6.99 0.07 21.25
C ARG A 117 5.53 0.42 20.93
N ARG A 118 4.87 1.17 21.81
CA ARG A 118 3.48 1.62 21.61
C ARG A 118 3.35 2.56 20.40
N GLN A 119 4.31 3.45 20.18
CA GLN A 119 4.33 4.33 19.00
C GLN A 119 4.53 3.55 17.70
N VAL A 120 5.45 2.57 17.67
CA VAL A 120 5.67 1.72 16.49
C VAL A 120 4.43 0.88 16.19
N LEU A 121 3.78 0.31 17.21
CA LEU A 121 2.53 -0.42 17.04
C LEU A 121 1.41 0.48 16.50
N PHE A 122 1.27 1.68 17.05
CA PHE A 122 0.28 2.65 16.59
C PHE A 122 0.53 3.05 15.14
N SER A 123 1.78 3.31 14.75
CA SER A 123 2.17 3.54 13.36
C SER A 123 1.76 2.38 12.47
N GLY A 124 2.03 1.12 12.89
CA GLY A 124 1.59 -0.06 12.15
C GLY A 124 0.08 -0.15 11.94
N ILE A 125 -0.72 0.17 12.96
CA ILE A 125 -2.20 0.19 12.85
C ILE A 125 -2.67 1.29 11.89
N ILE A 126 -2.12 2.50 12.00
CA ILE A 126 -2.47 3.60 11.09
C ILE A 126 -2.09 3.27 9.64
N THR A 127 -0.90 2.69 9.42
CA THR A 127 -0.45 2.21 8.11
C THR A 127 -1.40 1.14 7.55
N ALA A 128 -1.81 0.18 8.37
CA ALA A 128 -2.75 -0.87 7.95
C ALA A 128 -4.12 -0.29 7.54
N ILE A 129 -4.64 0.71 8.26
CA ILE A 129 -5.89 1.40 7.90
C ILE A 129 -5.72 2.18 6.59
N GLY A 130 -4.65 2.96 6.46
CA GLY A 130 -4.36 3.75 5.25
C GLY A 130 -4.25 2.88 4.01
N ILE A 131 -3.55 1.75 4.12
CA ILE A 131 -3.38 0.78 3.03
C ILE A 131 -4.68 0.04 2.72
N SER A 132 -5.49 -0.27 3.73
CA SER A 132 -6.84 -0.83 3.48
C SER A 132 -7.70 0.12 2.64
N LEU A 133 -7.58 1.44 2.88
CA LEU A 133 -8.25 2.46 2.06
C LEU A 133 -7.64 2.61 0.66
N HIS A 134 -6.34 2.32 0.49
CA HIS A 134 -5.65 2.32 -0.80
C HIS A 134 -6.07 1.14 -1.69
N ASN A 135 -6.17 -0.06 -1.08
CA ASN A 135 -6.54 -1.29 -1.77
C ASN A 135 -7.98 -1.28 -2.30
N PHE A 136 -8.86 -0.43 -1.75
CA PHE A 136 -10.25 -0.35 -2.19
C PHE A 136 -10.37 0.21 -3.62
N PRO A 137 -9.82 1.40 -3.96
CA PRO A 137 -9.70 1.86 -5.34
C PRO A 137 -9.05 0.87 -6.30
N GLU A 138 -8.01 0.15 -5.87
CA GLU A 138 -7.34 -0.85 -6.71
C GLU A 138 -8.25 -2.04 -7.02
N GLY A 139 -8.92 -2.59 -6.01
CA GLY A 139 -9.90 -3.65 -6.19
C GLY A 139 -11.03 -3.22 -7.12
N MET A 140 -11.52 -1.98 -6.97
CA MET A 140 -12.48 -1.39 -7.90
C MET A 140 -11.94 -1.32 -9.33
N ALA A 141 -10.67 -0.95 -9.51
CA ALA A 141 -10.04 -0.89 -10.84
C ALA A 141 -9.98 -2.28 -11.50
N VAL A 142 -9.58 -3.33 -10.76
CA VAL A 142 -9.60 -4.72 -11.26
C VAL A 142 -11.03 -5.14 -11.65
N PHE A 143 -12.00 -4.86 -10.79
CA PHE A 143 -13.40 -5.22 -11.02
C PHE A 143 -13.94 -4.53 -12.28
N LEU A 144 -13.84 -3.20 -12.37
CA LEU A 144 -14.31 -2.42 -13.51
C LEU A 144 -13.55 -2.75 -14.80
N GLY A 145 -12.24 -3.00 -14.71
CA GLY A 145 -11.42 -3.46 -15.83
C GLY A 145 -11.88 -4.82 -16.36
N SER A 146 -12.19 -5.75 -15.45
CA SER A 146 -12.73 -7.08 -15.79
C SER A 146 -14.12 -6.99 -16.44
N MET A 147 -14.93 -6.02 -16.03
CA MET A 147 -16.23 -5.74 -16.67
C MET A 147 -16.08 -5.19 -18.09
N LYS A 148 -14.96 -4.53 -18.43
CA LYS A 148 -14.66 -4.13 -19.82
C LYS A 148 -14.12 -5.27 -20.68
N GLY A 149 -13.47 -6.26 -20.07
CA GLY A 149 -13.04 -7.47 -20.76
C GLY A 149 -12.10 -8.33 -19.93
N LEU A 150 -12.16 -9.65 -20.14
CA LEU A 150 -11.37 -10.62 -19.37
C LEU A 150 -9.86 -10.38 -19.46
N ARG A 151 -9.35 -10.02 -20.64
CA ARG A 151 -7.91 -9.76 -20.85
C ARG A 151 -7.43 -8.55 -20.02
N VAL A 152 -8.20 -7.48 -20.01
CA VAL A 152 -7.91 -6.27 -19.20
C VAL A 152 -7.98 -6.63 -17.72
N GLY A 153 -9.04 -7.31 -17.30
CA GLY A 153 -9.20 -7.79 -15.92
C GLY A 153 -8.04 -8.65 -15.42
N LEU A 154 -7.60 -9.63 -16.21
CA LEU A 154 -6.48 -10.51 -15.86
C LEU A 154 -5.16 -9.74 -15.75
N ASN A 155 -4.87 -8.84 -16.71
CA ASN A 155 -3.67 -8.02 -16.68
C ASN A 155 -3.62 -7.14 -15.43
N LEU A 156 -4.72 -6.46 -15.11
CA LEU A 156 -4.84 -5.65 -13.88
C LEU A 156 -4.69 -6.52 -12.63
N ALA A 157 -5.40 -7.66 -12.56
CA ALA A 157 -5.38 -8.52 -11.39
C ALA A 157 -3.97 -9.04 -11.07
N VAL A 158 -3.22 -9.48 -12.09
CA VAL A 158 -1.84 -9.94 -11.91
C VAL A 158 -0.93 -8.79 -11.49
N ALA A 159 -1.05 -7.64 -12.15
CA ALA A 159 -0.18 -6.51 -11.87
C ALA A 159 -0.43 -5.92 -10.47
N ILE A 160 -1.70 -5.83 -10.04
CA ILE A 160 -2.07 -5.44 -8.67
C ILE A 160 -1.65 -6.51 -7.67
N ALA A 161 -1.82 -7.80 -7.97
CA ALA A 161 -1.33 -8.85 -7.06
C ALA A 161 0.19 -8.76 -6.83
N LEU A 162 0.96 -8.41 -7.86
CA LEU A 162 2.41 -8.21 -7.74
C LEU A 162 2.81 -6.94 -7.00
N HIS A 163 1.99 -5.89 -7.03
CA HIS A 163 2.18 -4.67 -6.24
C HIS A 163 1.92 -4.89 -4.74
N ASN A 164 0.82 -5.59 -4.47
CA ASN A 164 0.27 -5.76 -3.13
C ASN A 164 1.14 -6.66 -2.24
N ILE A 165 1.95 -7.55 -2.82
CA ILE A 165 2.92 -8.37 -2.05
C ILE A 165 3.97 -7.46 -1.36
N PRO A 166 4.76 -6.63 -2.08
CA PRO A 166 5.62 -5.60 -1.49
C PRO A 166 4.95 -4.70 -0.45
N GLU A 167 3.70 -4.31 -0.70
CA GLU A 167 2.93 -3.46 0.21
C GLU A 167 2.57 -4.18 1.50
N GLY A 168 2.08 -5.42 1.42
CA GLY A 168 1.80 -6.27 2.57
C GLY A 168 3.01 -6.48 3.46
N VAL A 169 4.20 -6.63 2.85
CA VAL A 169 5.48 -6.67 3.58
C VAL A 169 5.71 -5.36 4.34
N ALA A 170 5.50 -4.22 3.70
CA ALA A 170 5.69 -2.91 4.33
C ALA A 170 4.74 -2.65 5.50
N VAL A 171 3.47 -3.09 5.38
CA VAL A 171 2.45 -2.97 6.45
C VAL A 171 2.80 -3.82 7.66
N ALA A 172 3.30 -5.05 7.42
CA ALA A 172 3.55 -6.01 8.48
C ALA A 172 4.79 -5.64 9.32
N LEU A 173 5.79 -4.96 8.75
CA LEU A 173 7.07 -4.69 9.43
C LEU A 173 6.94 -3.91 10.75
N PRO A 174 6.24 -2.76 10.83
CA PRO A 174 6.08 -2.03 12.09
C PRO A 174 5.36 -2.87 13.15
N ILE A 175 4.32 -3.61 12.76
CA ILE A 175 3.58 -4.49 13.66
C ILE A 175 4.50 -5.60 14.16
N TYR A 176 5.22 -6.28 13.26
CA TYR A 176 6.17 -7.34 13.59
C TYR A 176 7.24 -6.86 14.59
N PHE A 177 7.91 -5.73 14.31
CA PHE A 177 8.92 -5.16 15.21
C PHE A 177 8.34 -4.69 16.54
N ALA A 178 7.12 -4.17 16.55
CA ALA A 178 6.44 -3.80 17.79
C ALA A 178 5.97 -5.02 18.58
N THR A 179 5.60 -6.13 17.94
CA THR A 179 5.05 -7.30 18.63
C THR A 179 6.09 -8.33 19.02
N GLN A 180 7.34 -8.23 18.55
CA GLN A 180 8.40 -9.24 18.73
C GLN A 180 8.23 -10.05 20.02
N ARG A 181 7.82 -11.30 19.81
CA ARG A 181 8.23 -12.43 20.64
C ARG A 181 9.69 -12.72 20.35
#